data_AF-A0A1W9WQ69-F1
#
_entry.id   AF-A0A1W9WQ69-F1
#
_cell.length_a   1.000
_cell.length_b   1.000
_cell.length_c   1.000
_cell.angle_alpha   90.00
_cell.angle_beta   90.00
_cell.angle_gamma   90.00
#
_symmetry.space_group_name_H-M   'P 1'
#
loop_
_entity.id
_entity.type
_entity.pdbx_description
1 polymer ?
#
loop_
_entity_poly.entity_id
_entity_poly.type
_entity_poly.pdbx_seq_one_letter_code
_entity_poly.pdbx_strand_id
1 'polypeptide(L)'
;MERPGICPEIPCVLYEKSMVVTPWKSAYRLGGTMEFSGYSSSLNPKRLSKLLDGVALYMKDPLGHPIVEEWTSLRPMTYDDMPIIDHAPSQENLIIATGHGMLGLTLATGTGKAVCDMVYGKTPEINIKPFGISRF
;
A
#
# COMPACT_ATOMS: atom_id res chain seq x y z
N MET A 1 -15.69 -16.65 -9.88
CA MET A 1 -15.12 -16.90 -8.55
C MET A 1 -16.23 -16.74 -7.54
N GLU A 2 -16.47 -17.78 -6.74
CA GLU A 2 -17.51 -17.77 -5.72
C GLU A 2 -16.92 -17.24 -4.42
N ARG A 3 -17.63 -16.30 -3.78
CA ARG A 3 -17.19 -15.70 -2.51
C ARG A 3 -17.22 -16.80 -1.43
N PRO A 4 -16.17 -16.93 -0.58
CA PRO A 4 -16.19 -17.90 0.51
C PRO A 4 -17.44 -17.73 1.39
N GLY A 5 -18.08 -18.85 1.74
CA GLY A 5 -19.33 -18.85 2.50
C GLY A 5 -19.19 -18.22 3.90
N ILE A 6 -17.98 -18.26 4.47
CA ILE A 6 -17.62 -17.55 5.70
C ILE A 6 -16.54 -16.53 5.34
N CYS A 7 -16.91 -15.24 5.34
CA CYS A 7 -16.00 -14.15 4.98
C CYS A 7 -16.37 -12.90 5.80
N PRO A 8 -15.40 -12.06 6.22
CA PRO A 8 -15.69 -10.77 6.81
C PRO A 8 -16.54 -9.89 5.89
N GLU A 9 -17.45 -9.11 6.47
CA GLU A 9 -18.28 -8.15 5.73
C GLU A 9 -17.65 -6.75 5.70
N ILE A 10 -16.79 -6.46 6.67
CA ILE A 10 -16.04 -5.20 6.80
C ILE A 10 -14.54 -5.46 6.80
N PRO A 11 -13.70 -4.46 6.45
CA PRO A 11 -12.25 -4.56 6.62
C PRO A 11 -11.89 -4.76 8.10
N CYS A 12 -11.02 -5.73 8.37
CA CYS A 12 -10.55 -6.03 9.72
C CYS A 12 -9.04 -5.82 9.81
N VAL A 13 -8.59 -5.15 10.87
CA VAL A 13 -7.16 -5.05 11.22
C VAL A 13 -6.89 -5.98 12.39
N LEU A 14 -6.06 -6.99 12.16
CA LEU A 14 -5.58 -7.93 13.17
C LEU A 14 -4.30 -7.36 13.77
N TYR A 15 -4.46 -6.43 14.72
CA TYR A 15 -3.39 -5.54 15.18
C TYR A 15 -2.17 -6.29 15.73
N GLU A 16 -2.38 -7.33 16.55
CA GLU A 16 -1.30 -8.09 17.18
C GLU A 16 -0.46 -8.90 16.17
N LYS A 17 -1.03 -9.20 15.00
CA LYS A 17 -0.33 -9.88 13.90
C LYS A 17 0.11 -8.94 12.79
N SER A 18 -0.18 -7.65 12.90
CA SER A 18 0.08 -6.66 11.85
C SER A 18 -0.51 -7.06 10.50
N MET A 19 -1.74 -7.59 10.52
CA MET A 19 -2.41 -8.09 9.32
C MET A 19 -3.71 -7.34 9.04
N VAL A 20 -4.09 -7.31 7.77
CA VAL A 20 -5.35 -6.73 7.31
C VAL A 20 -6.10 -7.75 6.47
N VAL A 21 -7.37 -7.91 6.79
CA VAL A 21 -8.32 -8.68 6.00
C VAL A 21 -9.24 -7.69 5.29
N THR A 22 -9.19 -7.66 3.97
CA THR A 22 -9.98 -6.75 3.14
C THR A 22 -11.02 -7.55 2.36
N PRO A 23 -12.32 -7.46 2.67
CA PRO A 23 -13.33 -8.14 1.88
C PRO A 23 -13.58 -7.43 0.55
N TRP A 24 -13.72 -8.20 -0.52
CA TRP A 24 -14.12 -7.79 -1.86
C TRP A 24 -15.43 -8.47 -2.24
N LYS A 25 -16.06 -8.05 -3.35
CA LYS A 25 -17.34 -8.64 -3.77
C LYS A 25 -17.27 -10.16 -3.99
N SER A 26 -16.17 -10.67 -4.54
CA SER A 26 -16.01 -12.09 -4.91
C SER A 26 -14.99 -12.87 -4.08
N ALA A 27 -14.28 -12.23 -3.16
CA ALA A 27 -13.20 -12.84 -2.38
C ALA A 27 -12.89 -11.96 -1.15
N TYR A 28 -11.84 -12.31 -0.40
CA TYR A 28 -11.18 -11.38 0.50
C TYR A 28 -9.67 -11.48 0.31
N ARG A 29 -8.96 -10.41 0.66
CA ARG A 29 -7.51 -10.34 0.59
C ARG A 29 -6.93 -10.35 1.99
N LEU A 30 -5.92 -11.19 2.19
CA LEU A 30 -5.03 -11.15 3.33
C LEU A 30 -3.76 -10.37 2.96
N GLY A 31 -3.33 -9.48 3.83
CA GLY A 31 -2.06 -8.77 3.70
C GLY A 31 -1.47 -8.45 5.06
N GLY A 32 -0.22 -8.02 5.09
CA GLY A 32 0.44 -7.64 6.34
C GLY A 32 1.96 -7.79 6.37
N THR A 33 2.55 -8.35 5.31
CA THR A 33 4.00 -8.54 5.24
C THR A 33 4.72 -7.36 4.58
N MET A 34 5.92 -7.08 5.07
CA MET A 34 6.90 -6.17 4.49
C MET A 34 8.28 -6.78 4.68
N GLU A 35 9.12 -6.66 3.65
CA GLU A 35 10.48 -7.19 3.64
C GLU A 35 11.42 -6.21 2.93
N PHE A 36 12.63 -6.05 3.45
CA PHE A 36 13.71 -5.36 2.76
C PHE A 36 14.47 -6.37 1.89
N SER A 37 13.96 -6.62 0.68
CA SER A 37 14.45 -7.65 -0.24
C SER A 37 15.00 -7.06 -1.56
N GLY A 38 15.33 -5.77 -1.57
CA GLY A 38 15.71 -5.04 -2.78
C GLY A 38 14.54 -4.98 -3.77
N TYR A 39 14.83 -5.29 -5.04
CA TYR A 39 13.85 -5.30 -6.13
C TYR A 39 13.31 -6.72 -6.44
N SER A 40 13.45 -7.66 -5.51
CA SER A 40 12.97 -9.03 -5.71
C SER A 40 11.45 -9.06 -5.86
N SER A 41 10.96 -9.75 -6.88
CA SER A 41 9.55 -10.08 -7.08
C SER A 41 9.23 -11.52 -6.66
N SER A 42 10.18 -12.22 -6.02
CA SER A 42 9.98 -13.59 -5.55
C SER A 42 9.14 -13.62 -4.28
N LEU A 43 8.12 -14.48 -4.27
CA LEU A 43 7.36 -14.79 -3.06
C LEU A 43 8.23 -15.54 -2.05
N ASN A 44 8.08 -15.20 -0.77
CA ASN A 44 8.74 -15.89 0.34
C ASN A 44 7.76 -16.88 1.00
N PRO A 45 7.90 -18.21 0.80
CA PRO A 45 6.95 -19.19 1.33
C PRO A 45 6.82 -19.14 2.85
N LYS A 46 7.91 -18.82 3.57
CA LYS A 46 7.90 -18.70 5.03
C LYS A 46 7.02 -17.54 5.50
N ARG A 47 6.93 -16.47 4.72
CA ARG A 47 6.13 -15.28 5.04
C ARG A 47 4.66 -15.51 4.74
N LEU A 48 4.39 -16.22 3.65
CA LEU A 48 3.04 -16.67 3.33
C LEU A 48 2.50 -17.60 4.42
N SER A 49 3.26 -18.62 4.83
CA SER A 49 2.85 -19.50 5.93
C SER A 49 2.52 -18.72 7.21
N LYS A 50 3.35 -17.74 7.59
CA LYS A 50 3.08 -16.90 8.77
C LYS A 50 1.81 -16.07 8.65
N LEU A 51 1.47 -15.60 7.44
CA LEU A 51 0.20 -14.92 7.18
C LEU A 51 -0.96 -15.89 7.44
N LEU A 52 -0.87 -17.12 6.96
CA LEU A 52 -1.90 -18.14 7.16
C LEU A 52 -2.06 -18.52 8.64
N ASP A 53 -0.95 -18.82 9.32
CA ASP A 53 -0.94 -19.14 10.75
C ASP A 53 -1.50 -17.98 11.59
N GLY A 54 -1.19 -16.74 11.20
CA GLY A 54 -1.65 -15.54 11.89
C GLY A 54 -3.17 -15.32 11.77
N VAL A 55 -3.74 -15.48 10.57
CA VAL A 55 -5.19 -15.27 10.36
C VAL A 55 -6.03 -16.38 10.99
N ALA A 56 -5.51 -17.61 11.06
CA ALA A 56 -6.21 -18.76 11.63
C ALA A 56 -6.57 -18.58 13.12
N LEU A 57 -5.89 -17.66 13.83
CA LEU A 57 -6.21 -17.32 15.21
C LEU A 57 -7.48 -16.46 15.35
N TYR A 58 -7.90 -15.77 14.29
CA TYR A 58 -9.00 -14.80 14.32
C TYR A 58 -10.19 -15.20 13.44
N MET A 59 -9.97 -16.01 12.40
CA MET A 59 -10.99 -16.37 11.42
C MET A 59 -11.39 -17.84 11.52
N LYS A 60 -12.71 -18.11 11.41
CA LYS A 60 -13.28 -19.47 11.40
C LYS A 60 -12.91 -20.26 10.15
N ASP A 61 -12.89 -19.59 9.00
CA ASP A 61 -12.40 -20.12 7.74
C ASP A 61 -11.34 -19.13 7.19
N PRO A 62 -10.06 -19.33 7.52
CA PRO A 62 -9.00 -18.38 7.17
C PRO A 62 -8.64 -18.37 5.69
N LEU A 63 -8.91 -19.45 4.94
CA LEU A 63 -8.48 -19.60 3.56
C LEU A 63 -9.59 -19.47 2.53
N GLY A 64 -10.83 -19.84 2.86
CA GLY A 64 -11.96 -19.74 1.94
C GLY A 64 -11.63 -20.43 0.61
N HIS A 65 -11.68 -21.76 0.59
CA HIS A 65 -11.16 -22.51 -0.55
C HIS A 65 -11.97 -22.27 -1.85
N PRO A 66 -11.31 -22.07 -3.01
CA PRO A 66 -9.86 -22.15 -3.26
C PRO A 66 -9.08 -20.82 -3.07
N ILE A 67 -7.77 -20.92 -2.80
CA ILE A 67 -6.85 -19.77 -2.91
C ILE A 67 -6.78 -19.35 -4.37
N VAL A 68 -7.15 -18.10 -4.63
CA VAL A 68 -7.23 -17.54 -5.99
C VAL A 68 -5.88 -17.09 -6.50
N GLU A 69 -5.09 -16.42 -5.66
CA GLU A 69 -3.84 -15.77 -6.06
C GLU A 69 -2.93 -15.53 -4.86
N GLU A 70 -1.62 -15.63 -5.11
CA GLU A 70 -0.55 -15.24 -4.20
C GLU A 70 0.39 -14.31 -4.96
N TRP A 71 0.73 -13.16 -4.36
CA TRP A 71 1.60 -12.20 -5.03
C TRP A 71 2.40 -11.34 -4.05
N THR A 72 3.43 -10.70 -4.57
CA THR A 72 4.21 -9.66 -3.89
C THR A 72 4.30 -8.43 -4.77
N SER A 73 4.60 -7.28 -4.17
CA SER A 73 4.75 -6.01 -4.87
C SER A 73 5.79 -5.13 -4.18
N LEU A 74 6.49 -4.31 -4.96
CA LEU A 74 7.43 -3.33 -4.43
C LEU A 74 6.68 -2.08 -3.96
N ARG A 75 7.06 -1.55 -2.80
CA ARG A 75 6.54 -0.27 -2.28
C ARG A 75 7.59 0.83 -2.50
N PRO A 76 7.27 1.94 -3.17
CA PRO A 76 8.18 3.08 -3.24
C PRO A 76 8.23 3.75 -1.87
N MET A 77 9.40 3.76 -1.24
CA MET A 77 9.59 4.28 0.11
C MET A 77 10.74 5.28 0.15
N THR A 78 10.67 6.22 1.08
CA THR A 78 11.77 7.12 1.47
C THR A 78 12.25 6.75 2.87
N TYR A 79 13.41 7.27 3.29
CA TYR A 79 13.96 6.96 4.62
C TYR A 79 13.08 7.48 5.76
N ASP A 80 12.34 8.56 5.52
CA ASP A 80 11.51 9.26 6.49
C ASP A 80 10.01 8.87 6.44
N ASP A 81 9.66 7.89 5.61
CA ASP A 81 8.29 7.40 5.37
C ASP A 81 7.30 8.49 4.88
N MET A 82 7.81 9.61 4.38
CA MET A 82 7.02 10.69 3.77
C MET A 82 7.12 10.67 2.23
N PRO A 83 6.03 10.94 1.49
CA PRO A 83 6.12 11.01 0.03
C PRO A 83 7.02 12.17 -0.43
N ILE A 84 7.53 12.08 -1.65
CA ILE A 84 8.18 13.18 -2.36
C ILE A 84 7.15 13.73 -3.34
N ILE A 85 6.79 15.00 -3.18
CA ILE A 85 5.87 15.75 -4.05
C ILE A 85 6.49 17.12 -4.31
N ASP A 86 7.25 17.24 -5.41
CA ASP A 86 8.01 18.45 -5.71
C ASP A 86 8.41 18.56 -7.18
N HIS A 87 8.88 19.72 -7.60
CA HIS A 87 9.63 19.84 -8.86
C HIS A 87 11.03 19.23 -8.69
N ALA A 88 11.57 18.66 -9.77
CA ALA A 88 12.95 18.20 -9.78
C ALA A 88 13.91 19.40 -9.65
N PRO A 89 14.97 19.34 -8.82
CA PRO A 89 15.84 20.51 -8.55
C PRO A 89 16.48 21.14 -9.78
N SER A 90 16.72 20.34 -10.83
CA SER A 90 17.41 20.77 -12.05
C SER A 90 16.50 20.85 -13.29
N GLN A 91 15.20 20.55 -13.15
CA GLN A 91 14.24 20.56 -14.26
C GLN A 91 12.88 21.10 -13.79
N GLU A 92 12.59 22.35 -14.13
CA GLU A 92 11.33 23.01 -13.72
C GLU A 92 10.08 22.33 -14.31
N ASN A 93 10.21 21.69 -15.47
CA ASN A 93 9.11 20.98 -16.15
C ASN A 93 8.98 19.51 -15.74
N LEU A 94 9.68 19.06 -14.70
CA LEU A 94 9.59 17.71 -14.16
C LEU A 94 9.06 17.74 -12.73
N ILE A 95 7.95 17.04 -12.49
CA ILE A 95 7.37 16.86 -11.16
C ILE A 95 7.62 15.42 -10.70
N ILE A 96 8.06 15.26 -9.46
CA ILE A 96 8.27 13.98 -8.78
C ILE A 96 7.13 13.79 -7.78
N ALA A 97 6.41 12.67 -7.91
CA ALA A 97 5.32 12.27 -7.02
C ALA A 97 5.45 10.78 -6.68
N THR A 98 6.20 10.45 -5.62
CA THR A 98 6.53 9.05 -5.26
C THR A 98 6.73 8.90 -3.76
N GLY A 99 7.14 7.72 -3.30
CA GLY A 99 7.56 7.49 -1.92
C GLY A 99 6.41 7.29 -0.93
N HIS A 100 5.18 7.04 -1.39
CA HIS A 100 4.00 6.92 -0.54
C HIS A 100 3.93 5.64 0.32
N GLY A 101 4.91 4.76 0.21
CA GLY A 101 5.04 3.56 1.04
C GLY A 101 3.78 2.69 1.05
N MET A 102 3.29 2.38 2.24
CA MET A 102 2.07 1.58 2.41
C MET A 102 0.77 2.36 2.16
N LEU A 103 0.84 3.69 2.09
CA LEU A 103 -0.31 4.58 2.06
C LEU A 103 -0.61 5.15 0.66
N GLY A 104 0.01 4.60 -0.39
CA GLY A 104 -0.16 5.07 -1.77
C GLY A 104 -1.62 5.23 -2.20
N LEU A 105 -2.47 4.22 -1.98
CA LEU A 105 -3.88 4.31 -2.33
C LEU A 105 -4.63 5.36 -1.51
N THR A 106 -4.33 5.43 -0.20
CA THR A 106 -4.95 6.40 0.72
C THR A 106 -4.61 7.84 0.33
N LEU A 107 -3.37 8.09 -0.09
CA LEU A 107 -2.86 9.43 -0.40
C LEU A 107 -3.03 9.82 -1.87
N ALA A 108 -3.44 8.88 -2.73
CA ALA A 108 -3.45 9.06 -4.19
C ALA A 108 -4.22 10.29 -4.66
N THR A 109 -5.43 10.51 -4.14
CA THR A 109 -6.29 11.63 -4.57
C THR A 109 -5.73 12.98 -4.13
N GLY A 110 -5.20 13.07 -2.91
CA GLY A 110 -4.55 14.26 -2.38
C GLY A 110 -3.29 14.62 -3.18
N THR A 111 -2.42 13.64 -3.44
CA THR A 111 -1.25 13.83 -4.31
C THR A 111 -1.65 14.23 -5.73
N GLY A 112 -2.63 13.53 -6.32
CA GLY A 112 -3.09 13.83 -7.69
C GLY A 112 -3.62 15.25 -7.84
N LYS A 113 -4.39 15.74 -6.86
CA LYS A 113 -4.88 17.14 -6.85
C LYS A 113 -3.73 18.14 -6.73
N ALA A 114 -2.78 17.91 -5.83
CA ALA A 114 -1.63 18.79 -5.66
C ALA A 114 -0.75 18.85 -6.92
N VAL A 115 -0.45 17.70 -7.52
CA VAL A 115 0.30 17.61 -8.78
C VAL A 115 -0.44 18.34 -9.91
N CYS A 116 -1.76 18.18 -10.01
CA CYS A 116 -2.57 18.91 -10.98
C CYS A 116 -2.42 20.43 -10.81
N ASP A 117 -2.54 20.94 -9.58
CA ASP A 117 -2.37 22.38 -9.31
C ASP A 117 -0.96 22.85 -9.71
N MET A 118 0.09 22.09 -9.35
CA MET A 118 1.48 22.39 -9.74
C MET A 118 1.66 22.44 -11.27
N VAL A 119 1.10 21.49 -12.01
CA VAL A 119 1.17 21.46 -13.50
C VAL A 119 0.54 22.72 -14.10
N TYR A 120 -0.54 23.23 -13.51
CA TYR A 120 -1.20 24.46 -13.96
C TYR A 120 -0.59 25.75 -13.37
N GLY A 121 0.53 25.67 -12.66
CA GLY A 121 1.17 26.82 -12.01
C GLY A 121 0.33 27.42 -10.87
N LYS A 122 -0.56 26.64 -10.28
CA LYS A 122 -1.41 27.03 -9.14
C LYS A 122 -0.78 26.56 -7.84
N THR A 123 -1.00 27.32 -6.77
CA THR A 123 -0.65 26.88 -5.42
C THR A 123 -1.56 25.71 -5.00
N PRO A 124 -1.00 24.55 -4.62
CA PRO A 124 -1.78 23.44 -4.10
C PRO A 124 -2.54 23.80 -2.81
N GLU A 125 -3.74 23.24 -2.63
CA GLU A 125 -4.56 23.43 -1.42
C GLU A 125 -3.91 22.80 -0.18
N ILE A 126 -3.22 21.68 -0.35
CA ILE A 126 -2.42 21.06 0.70
C ILE A 126 -1.03 21.68 0.72
N ASN A 127 -0.50 21.96 1.92
CA ASN A 127 0.88 22.42 2.05
C ASN A 127 1.85 21.30 1.69
N ILE A 128 2.43 21.35 0.48
CA ILE A 128 3.36 20.33 0.00
C ILE A 128 4.81 20.54 0.44
N LYS A 129 5.15 21.67 1.09
CA LYS A 129 6.52 21.96 1.54
C LYS A 129 7.16 20.83 2.39
N PRO A 130 6.44 20.16 3.32
CA PRO A 130 7.01 19.03 4.06
C PRO A 130 7.38 17.82 3.18
N PHE A 131 6.78 17.71 1.99
CA PHE A 131 7.03 16.63 1.02
C PHE A 131 8.06 17.02 -0.05
N GLY A 132 8.72 18.18 0.10
CA GLY A 132 9.72 18.68 -0.85
C GLY A 132 10.98 17.81 -0.89
N ILE A 133 11.62 17.72 -2.05
CA ILE A 133 12.82 16.90 -2.25
C ILE A 133 14.04 17.47 -1.50
N SER A 134 14.03 18.76 -1.20
CA SER A 134 15.11 19.46 -0.48
C SER A 134 15.32 19.02 0.97
N ARG A 135 14.54 18.06 1.47
CA ARG A 135 14.70 17.47 2.81
C ARG A 135 15.72 16.32 2.85
N PHE A 136 16.28 15.96 1.69
CA PHE A 136 17.40 15.03 1.51
C PHE A 136 18.62 15.83 1.02
#